data_AF-A0A1J0U0D9-F1
#
_entry.id   AF-A0A1J0U0D9-F1
#
_cell.length_a   1.000
_cell.length_b   1.000
_cell.length_c   1.000
_cell.angle_alpha   90.00
_cell.angle_beta   90.00
_cell.angle_gamma   90.00
#
_symmetry.space_group_name_H-M   'P 1'
#
loop_
_entity.id
_entity.type
_entity.pdbx_description
1 polymer ?
#
loop_
_entity_poly.entity_id
_entity_poly.type
_entity_poly.pdbx_seq_one_letter_code
_entity_poly.pdbx_strand_id
1 'polypeptide(L)'
;MAARLIHRISYKVQYKTYDASVTLNLQFILTNDKVKMERALSGIISKISTVVTNFLINNKLIGIDKNPEFIELFNNFDTNYSLYHKRLDDIFQNILTKELKNNSDTVQILDNLTYVNDQTIVNLITGSASNVRDINAQTVGTMGAWNHTTWSSWTGGEGHISALNPEDFIKMFRKNVKMFDGVKESDNLYLGNFNFNLSAILIAGVPLSGLVASSNDIPVQVTLYVSADGLHQKLLNYANIIIAFYKYFEIESAGYYKFNTIKISQDVYNKIVNDGKLLWDNAIKYLRDDFKVSNFAKDLDDINLFTLGNRDKVLGTAYLTVANSTTLQNKTLKEGGPRWRMDFLFGDLTFNNSIFYTPWTATYFKLSFQIK
;
A
#
# COMPACT_ATOMS: atom_id res chain seq x y z
N MET A 1 38.06 7.13 24.12
CA MET A 1 37.16 5.97 23.96
C MET A 1 35.75 6.49 24.02
N ALA A 2 34.90 6.07 23.10
CA ALA A 2 33.50 6.48 23.06
C ALA A 2 32.59 5.25 22.94
N ALA A 3 31.46 5.27 23.63
CA ALA A 3 30.45 4.22 23.55
C ALA A 3 29.08 4.86 23.33
N ARG A 4 28.28 4.27 22.44
CA ARG A 4 26.88 4.62 22.26
C ARG A 4 26.04 3.82 23.24
N LEU A 5 25.22 4.51 24.01
CA LEU A 5 24.20 3.92 24.87
C LEU A 5 22.83 4.18 24.23
N ILE A 6 22.08 3.11 23.95
CA ILE A 6 20.73 3.19 23.38
C ILE A 6 19.75 2.80 24.48
N HIS A 7 18.71 3.60 24.69
CA HIS A 7 17.60 3.28 25.58
C HIS A 7 16.30 3.37 24.78
N ARG A 8 15.56 2.26 24.75
CA ARG A 8 14.24 2.19 24.13
C ARG A 8 13.19 2.13 25.22
N ILE A 9 12.41 3.19 25.35
CA ILE A 9 11.33 3.30 26.32
C ILE A 9 10.02 3.23 25.57
N SER A 10 9.27 2.15 25.76
CA SER A 10 7.92 2.01 25.21
C SER A 10 6.90 2.18 26.33
N TYR A 11 5.95 3.08 26.16
CA TYR A 11 4.84 3.29 27.09
C TYR A 11 3.52 3.38 26.35
N LYS A 12 2.46 2.90 27.01
CA LYS A 12 1.09 2.94 26.50
C LYS A 12 0.34 4.03 27.26
N VAL A 13 -0.17 5.02 26.53
CA VAL A 13 -1.11 6.02 27.04
C VAL A 13 -2.51 5.55 26.70
N GLN A 14 -3.36 5.40 27.72
CA GLN A 14 -4.75 5.04 27.56
C GLN A 14 -5.62 6.19 28.08
N TYR A 15 -6.44 6.76 27.21
CA TYR A 15 -7.42 7.79 27.57
C TYR A 15 -8.80 7.38 27.05
N LYS A 16 -9.69 6.99 27.98
CA LYS A 16 -10.97 6.34 27.64
C LYS A 16 -10.74 5.08 26.79
N THR A 17 -11.34 5.01 25.60
CA THR A 17 -11.17 3.93 24.62
C THR A 17 -9.98 4.15 23.68
N TYR A 18 -9.28 5.28 23.80
CA TYR A 18 -8.14 5.59 22.93
C TYR A 18 -6.86 5.07 23.54
N ASP A 19 -6.19 4.21 22.79
CA ASP A 19 -4.87 3.68 23.12
C ASP A 19 -3.82 4.27 22.17
N ALA A 20 -2.79 4.89 22.74
CA ALA A 20 -1.61 5.33 22.02
C ALA A 20 -0.38 4.65 22.61
N SER A 21 0.28 3.81 21.82
CA SER A 21 1.62 3.34 22.15
C SER A 21 2.64 4.36 21.63
N VAL A 22 3.50 4.82 22.52
CA VAL A 22 4.63 5.71 22.19
C VAL A 22 5.92 4.96 22.50
N THR A 23 6.85 4.96 21.56
CA THR A 23 8.20 4.47 21.78
C THR A 23 9.16 5.65 21.64
N LEU A 24 9.91 5.92 22.69
CA LEU A 24 10.99 6.89 22.72
C LEU A 24 12.32 6.14 22.60
N ASN A 25 13.11 6.52 21.61
CA ASN A 25 14.48 6.05 21.47
C ASN A 25 15.42 7.16 21.92
N LEU A 26 16.04 6.99 23.09
CA LEU A 26 17.07 7.87 23.62
C LEU A 26 18.45 7.31 23.26
N GLN A 27 19.35 8.17 22.79
CA GLN A 27 20.71 7.78 22.44
C GLN A 27 21.69 8.73 23.10
N PHE A 28 22.67 8.18 23.83
CA PHE A 28 23.71 8.92 24.50
C PHE A 28 25.09 8.49 24.01
N ILE A 29 26.03 9.44 24.03
CA ILE A 29 27.43 9.19 23.73
C ILE A 29 28.20 9.33 25.03
N LEU A 30 28.77 8.22 25.49
CA LEU A 30 29.68 8.18 26.63
C LEU A 30 31.09 8.40 26.09
N THR A 31 31.81 9.38 26.63
CA THR A 31 33.18 9.70 26.21
C THR A 31 34.04 10.07 27.42
N ASN A 32 35.31 9.71 27.38
CA ASN A 32 36.30 10.16 28.36
C ASN A 32 36.83 11.58 28.10
N ASP A 33 36.53 12.15 26.94
CA ASP A 33 36.92 13.51 26.56
C ASP A 33 35.75 14.20 25.84
N LYS A 34 34.93 14.90 26.63
CA LYS A 34 33.70 15.56 26.16
C LYS A 34 33.99 16.62 25.09
N VAL A 35 34.98 17.50 25.35
CA VAL A 35 35.28 18.63 24.47
C VAL A 35 35.77 18.18 23.10
N LYS A 36 36.66 17.18 23.04
CA LYS A 36 37.10 16.64 21.74
C LYS A 36 35.98 15.95 20.99
N MET A 37 35.14 15.19 21.71
CA MET A 37 34.01 14.50 21.10
C MET A 37 32.99 15.50 20.54
N GLU A 38 32.60 16.52 21.30
CA GLU A 38 31.68 17.57 20.84
C GLU A 38 32.22 18.26 19.59
N ARG A 39 33.50 18.65 19.58
CA ARG A 39 34.12 19.29 18.40
C ARG A 39 34.11 18.38 17.16
N ALA A 40 34.49 17.11 17.33
CA ALA A 40 34.50 16.16 16.24
C ALA A 40 33.09 15.91 15.68
N LEU A 41 32.12 15.70 16.56
CA LEU A 41 30.73 15.46 16.18
C LEU A 41 30.08 16.67 15.53
N SER A 42 30.27 17.87 16.08
CA SER A 42 29.74 19.09 15.46
C SER A 42 30.28 19.28 14.03
N GLY A 43 31.58 19.00 13.81
CA GLY A 43 32.17 19.07 12.47
C GLY A 43 31.58 18.03 11.49
N ILE A 44 31.44 16.79 11.93
CA ILE A 44 30.85 15.70 11.12
C ILE A 44 29.37 15.98 10.82
N ILE A 45 28.59 16.31 11.84
CA ILE A 45 27.17 16.64 11.71
C ILE A 45 26.99 17.81 10.75
N SER A 46 27.79 18.87 10.88
CA SER A 46 27.70 20.03 9.98
C SER A 46 27.88 19.63 8.53
N LYS A 47 28.92 18.85 8.21
CA LYS A 47 29.21 18.43 6.83
C LYS A 47 28.10 17.56 6.23
N ILE A 48 27.64 16.55 6.99
CA ILE A 48 26.57 15.65 6.52
C ILE A 48 25.26 16.41 6.40
N SER A 49 24.89 17.22 7.39
CA SER A 49 23.68 18.02 7.35
C SER A 49 23.67 18.96 6.15
N THR A 50 24.80 19.55 5.75
CA THR A 50 24.88 20.34 4.52
C THR A 50 24.56 19.50 3.27
N VAL A 51 25.13 18.29 3.14
CA VAL A 51 24.82 17.40 2.00
C VAL A 51 23.35 17.00 2.00
N VAL A 52 22.81 16.59 3.15
CA VAL A 52 21.39 16.20 3.29
C VAL A 52 20.49 17.39 2.96
N THR A 53 20.74 18.57 3.52
CA THR A 53 19.96 19.79 3.25
C THR A 53 19.96 20.13 1.76
N ASN A 54 21.12 20.11 1.10
CA ASN A 54 21.22 20.38 -0.33
C ASN A 54 20.45 19.36 -1.16
N PHE A 55 20.57 18.07 -0.83
CA PHE A 55 19.80 17.01 -1.45
C PHE A 55 18.29 17.26 -1.33
N LEU A 56 17.78 17.53 -0.13
CA LEU A 56 16.34 17.74 0.08
C LEU A 56 15.84 19.04 -0.57
N ILE A 57 16.64 20.11 -0.57
CA ILE A 57 16.26 21.38 -1.23
C ILE A 57 16.16 21.20 -2.74
N ASN A 58 17.06 20.42 -3.33
CA ASN A 58 17.05 20.15 -4.77
C ASN A 58 15.96 19.14 -5.18
N ASN A 59 15.47 18.33 -4.23
CA ASN A 59 14.50 17.26 -4.47
C ASN A 59 13.21 17.44 -3.64
N LYS A 60 12.75 18.68 -3.46
CA LYS A 60 11.53 18.96 -2.66
C LYS A 60 10.27 18.28 -3.20
N LEU A 61 10.20 18.05 -4.51
CA LEU A 61 9.04 17.47 -5.17
C LEU A 61 9.50 16.36 -6.11
N ILE A 62 9.20 15.10 -5.77
CA ILE A 62 9.67 13.92 -6.48
C ILE A 62 8.47 13.18 -7.08
N GLY A 63 8.45 13.08 -8.41
CA GLY A 63 7.48 12.27 -9.14
C GLY A 63 7.99 10.84 -9.23
N ILE A 64 7.34 9.89 -8.56
CA ILE A 64 7.83 8.49 -8.54
C ILE A 64 7.74 7.81 -9.91
N ASP A 65 6.88 8.32 -10.81
CA ASP A 65 6.73 7.86 -12.19
C ASP A 65 7.66 8.61 -13.18
N LYS A 66 8.32 9.68 -12.74
CA LYS A 66 9.20 10.51 -13.57
C LYS A 66 10.67 10.37 -13.20
N ASN A 67 10.97 9.92 -11.98
CA ASN A 67 12.33 9.79 -11.48
C ASN A 67 12.81 8.33 -11.56
N PRO A 68 13.89 8.03 -12.30
CA PRO A 68 14.44 6.67 -12.42
C PRO A 68 14.81 6.00 -11.10
N GLU A 69 15.24 6.76 -10.09
CA GLU A 69 15.60 6.21 -8.77
C GLU A 69 14.38 5.75 -7.97
N PHE A 70 13.18 6.23 -8.33
CA PHE A 70 11.91 5.93 -7.66
C PHE A 70 10.96 5.09 -8.53
N ILE A 71 11.35 4.76 -9.77
CA ILE A 71 10.45 4.12 -10.74
C ILE A 71 9.93 2.76 -10.27
N GLU A 72 10.68 2.06 -9.43
CA GLU A 72 10.25 0.80 -8.84
C GLU A 72 9.02 0.97 -7.94
N LEU A 73 8.91 2.09 -7.21
CA LEU A 73 7.71 2.40 -6.42
C LEU A 73 6.49 2.55 -7.33
N PHE A 74 6.65 3.22 -8.47
CA PHE A 74 5.58 3.37 -9.44
C PHE A 74 5.20 2.04 -10.10
N ASN A 75 6.20 1.27 -10.52
CA ASN A 75 5.99 -0.03 -11.16
C ASN A 75 5.25 -1.01 -10.24
N ASN A 76 5.52 -0.98 -8.93
CA ASN A 76 4.81 -1.79 -7.93
C ASN A 76 3.52 -1.12 -7.39
N PHE A 77 3.22 0.10 -7.83
CA PHE A 77 2.14 0.94 -7.32
C PHE A 77 2.16 1.08 -5.78
N ASP A 78 3.37 1.22 -5.22
CA ASP A 78 3.65 1.39 -3.79
C ASP A 78 3.33 2.83 -3.37
N THR A 79 2.07 3.06 -3.00
CA THR A 79 1.49 4.41 -2.84
C THR A 79 1.00 4.71 -1.42
N ASN A 80 1.08 3.75 -0.49
CA ASN A 80 0.66 3.93 0.89
C ASN A 80 1.83 3.83 1.87
N TYR A 81 2.20 4.96 2.47
CA TYR A 81 3.32 5.07 3.41
C TYR A 81 2.89 5.25 4.88
N SER A 82 1.63 4.96 5.20
CA SER A 82 1.04 5.24 6.53
C SER A 82 1.45 4.27 7.65
N LEU A 83 1.96 3.08 7.32
CA LEU A 83 2.38 2.06 8.30
C LEU A 83 3.89 1.81 8.27
N TYR A 84 4.43 1.46 7.10
CA TYR A 84 5.83 1.12 6.91
C TYR A 84 6.22 1.25 5.44
N HIS A 85 7.37 1.87 5.15
CA HIS A 85 7.78 2.24 3.80
C HIS A 85 9.25 1.88 3.53
N LYS A 86 9.63 0.62 3.77
CA LYS A 86 11.01 0.14 3.60
C LYS A 86 11.61 0.45 2.23
N ARG A 87 10.88 0.16 1.14
CA ARG A 87 11.40 0.41 -0.21
C ARG A 87 11.77 1.88 -0.39
N LEU A 88 10.95 2.78 0.16
CA LEU A 88 11.24 4.21 0.15
C LEU A 88 12.48 4.55 0.99
N ASP A 89 12.60 3.96 2.18
CA ASP A 89 13.79 4.15 3.03
C ASP A 89 15.07 3.67 2.33
N ASP A 90 15.04 2.49 1.70
CA ASP A 90 16.17 1.91 0.98
C ASP A 90 16.59 2.82 -0.21
N ILE A 91 15.62 3.39 -0.93
CA ILE A 91 15.89 4.37 -2.01
C ILE A 91 16.60 5.61 -1.44
N PHE A 92 16.05 6.24 -0.39
CA PHE A 92 16.67 7.43 0.20
C PHE A 92 18.05 7.15 0.81
N GLN A 93 18.26 5.97 1.41
CA GLN A 93 19.57 5.54 1.90
C GLN A 93 20.59 5.42 0.77
N ASN A 94 20.20 4.79 -0.34
CA ASN A 94 21.07 4.63 -1.51
C ASN A 94 21.45 5.97 -2.13
N ILE A 95 20.48 6.86 -2.32
CA ILE A 95 20.71 8.20 -2.86
C ILE A 95 21.62 8.99 -1.93
N LEU A 96 21.32 9.03 -0.64
CA LEU A 96 22.15 9.75 0.33
C LEU A 96 23.57 9.20 0.38
N THR A 97 23.74 7.88 0.37
CA THR A 97 25.06 7.25 0.36
C THR A 97 25.87 7.69 -0.87
N LYS A 98 25.22 7.78 -2.05
CA LYS A 98 25.84 8.24 -3.29
C LYS A 98 26.22 9.72 -3.23
N GLU A 99 25.34 10.58 -2.72
CA GLU A 99 25.63 12.01 -2.52
C GLU A 99 26.81 12.22 -1.57
N LEU A 100 26.86 11.49 -0.46
CA LEU A 100 27.97 11.56 0.50
C LEU A 100 29.29 11.02 -0.08
N LYS A 101 29.23 10.00 -0.96
CA LYS A 101 30.38 9.48 -1.75
C LYS A 101 30.96 10.50 -2.72
N ASN A 102 30.10 11.29 -3.34
CA ASN A 102 30.51 12.24 -4.36
C ASN A 102 30.95 13.60 -3.78
N ASN A 103 30.81 13.80 -2.47
CA ASN A 103 31.18 15.03 -1.80
C ASN A 103 32.56 14.90 -1.10
N SER A 104 33.49 15.78 -1.48
CA SER A 104 34.88 15.78 -0.97
C SER A 104 34.99 15.99 0.54
N ASP A 105 34.04 16.67 1.16
CA ASP A 105 34.05 16.94 2.60
C ASP A 105 33.59 15.73 3.42
N THR A 106 32.79 14.84 2.82
CA THR A 106 32.21 13.67 3.48
C THR A 106 32.83 12.35 3.04
N VAL A 107 33.66 12.31 1.98
CA VAL A 107 34.23 11.05 1.49
C VAL A 107 35.05 10.31 2.55
N GLN A 108 35.76 11.05 3.41
CA GLN A 108 36.64 10.50 4.44
C GLN A 108 35.89 9.90 5.65
N ILE A 109 34.57 10.14 5.78
CA ILE A 109 33.76 9.65 6.90
C ILE A 109 32.87 8.46 6.53
N LEU A 110 32.85 8.07 5.25
CA LEU A 110 31.95 7.03 4.72
C LEU A 110 32.26 5.63 5.20
N ASP A 111 33.52 5.29 5.42
CA ASP A 111 33.93 3.96 5.92
C ASP A 111 33.32 3.66 7.30
N ASN A 112 32.82 4.68 7.97
CA ASN A 112 32.18 4.59 9.28
C ASN A 112 30.66 4.86 9.22
N LEU A 113 30.09 5.07 8.03
CA LEU A 113 28.67 5.33 7.86
C LEU A 113 27.88 4.02 7.93
N THR A 114 26.91 3.98 8.83
CA THR A 114 25.95 2.88 8.97
C THR A 114 24.55 3.44 9.21
N TYR A 115 23.53 2.61 9.05
CA TYR A 115 22.14 2.98 9.32
C TYR A 115 21.61 2.20 10.53
N VAL A 116 20.67 2.81 11.26
CA VAL A 116 20.01 2.15 12.38
C VAL A 116 18.91 1.22 11.84
N ASN A 117 19.08 -0.09 12.02
CA ASN A 117 18.19 -1.12 11.45
C ASN A 117 16.71 -1.01 11.86
N ASP A 118 16.38 -0.37 12.98
CA ASP A 118 15.01 -0.23 13.50
C ASP A 118 14.44 1.19 13.39
N GLN A 119 15.05 2.05 12.56
CA GLN A 119 14.57 3.40 12.29
C GLN A 119 14.36 3.65 10.81
N THR A 120 13.28 4.39 10.49
CA THR A 120 13.01 4.87 9.14
C THR A 120 13.89 6.08 8.85
N ILE A 121 14.39 6.20 7.61
CA ILE A 121 15.23 7.34 7.22
C ILE A 121 14.39 8.55 6.84
N VAL A 122 13.16 8.33 6.41
CA VAL A 122 12.15 9.38 6.24
C VAL A 122 10.96 9.12 7.14
N ASN A 123 10.44 10.16 7.79
CA ASN A 123 9.18 10.07 8.54
C ASN A 123 8.06 10.74 7.77
N LEU A 124 6.94 10.03 7.63
CA LEU A 124 5.71 10.59 7.08
C LEU A 124 5.15 11.68 8.00
N ILE A 125 4.93 12.86 7.46
CA ILE A 125 4.26 13.98 8.15
C ILE A 125 2.76 13.95 7.82
N THR A 126 2.46 13.86 6.53
CA THR A 126 1.09 13.79 5.99
C THR A 126 1.10 12.88 4.78
N GLY A 127 0.12 11.98 4.63
CA GLY A 127 -0.05 11.16 3.42
C GLY A 127 -1.45 11.32 2.83
N SER A 128 -1.61 11.08 1.53
CA SER A 128 -2.95 10.94 0.92
C SER A 128 -3.71 9.76 1.51
N ALA A 129 -2.98 8.72 1.87
CA ALA A 129 -3.46 7.62 2.69
C ALA A 129 -3.46 7.98 4.20
N SER A 130 -4.08 9.08 4.63
CA SER A 130 -4.00 9.51 6.03
C SER A 130 -4.80 8.61 7.01
N ASN A 131 -4.11 8.11 8.04
CA ASN A 131 -4.56 7.41 9.26
C ASN A 131 -5.18 5.98 9.13
N VAL A 132 -4.32 4.97 9.00
CA VAL A 132 -4.64 3.54 9.19
C VAL A 132 -4.73 3.11 10.66
N ARG A 133 -4.70 4.04 11.63
CA ARG A 133 -4.84 3.69 13.07
C ARG A 133 -6.24 3.32 13.51
N ASP A 134 -7.21 3.46 12.63
CA ASP A 134 -8.57 3.07 12.95
C ASP A 134 -8.82 1.71 12.30
N ILE A 135 -8.74 0.65 13.11
CA ILE A 135 -9.10 -0.73 12.73
C ILE A 135 -10.56 -0.80 12.22
N ASN A 136 -11.37 0.23 12.52
CA ASN A 136 -12.71 0.43 11.99
C ASN A 136 -12.78 1.44 10.84
N ALA A 137 -11.71 2.18 10.55
CA ALA A 137 -11.64 2.98 9.33
C ALA A 137 -11.45 2.04 8.15
N GLN A 138 -12.33 2.24 7.18
CA GLN A 138 -12.05 2.07 5.77
C GLN A 138 -10.58 2.46 5.49
N THR A 139 -9.71 1.45 5.30
CA THR A 139 -8.35 1.62 4.77
C THR A 139 -8.36 2.60 3.60
N VAL A 140 -7.35 3.46 3.51
CA VAL A 140 -7.47 4.72 2.75
C VAL A 140 -7.51 4.52 1.21
N GLY A 141 -7.29 3.28 0.76
CA GLY A 141 -7.51 2.80 -0.61
C GLY A 141 -8.75 1.90 -0.80
N THR A 142 -9.71 1.91 0.13
CA THR A 142 -10.89 1.04 0.03
C THR A 142 -11.97 1.64 -0.82
N MET A 143 -12.55 0.80 -1.66
CA MET A 143 -13.98 0.84 -1.90
C MET A 143 -14.65 -0.35 -1.23
N GLY A 144 -15.06 -0.17 0.03
CA GLY A 144 -15.84 -1.18 0.75
C GLY A 144 -17.16 -1.43 0.03
N ALA A 145 -17.66 -2.67 0.01
CA ALA A 145 -18.91 -2.95 -0.69
C ALA A 145 -20.10 -2.24 -0.05
N TRP A 146 -20.74 -1.40 -0.85
CA TRP A 146 -22.03 -0.77 -0.57
C TRP A 146 -22.94 -1.03 -1.78
N ASN A 147 -24.21 -0.64 -1.70
CA ASN A 147 -25.17 -0.62 -2.82
C ASN A 147 -24.67 0.08 -4.11
N HIS A 148 -23.54 0.80 -4.05
CA HIS A 148 -22.92 1.52 -5.15
C HIS A 148 -21.63 0.88 -5.70
N THR A 149 -21.29 -0.36 -5.33
CA THR A 149 -20.06 -1.03 -5.80
C THR A 149 -20.28 -2.21 -6.74
N THR A 150 -21.53 -2.57 -7.04
CA THR A 150 -21.80 -3.51 -8.13
C THR A 150 -21.51 -2.84 -9.46
N TRP A 151 -21.09 -3.59 -10.48
CA TRP A 151 -20.80 -3.02 -11.80
C TRP A 151 -21.96 -2.23 -12.43
N SER A 152 -23.20 -2.56 -12.07
CA SER A 152 -24.39 -1.76 -12.41
C SER A 152 -24.32 -0.30 -11.96
N SER A 153 -23.53 0.02 -10.92
CA SER A 153 -23.37 1.38 -10.39
C SER A 153 -22.52 2.28 -11.28
N TRP A 154 -21.65 1.68 -12.11
CA TRP A 154 -20.81 2.41 -13.05
C TRP A 154 -21.14 2.13 -14.52
N THR A 155 -22.02 1.19 -14.83
CA THR A 155 -22.64 1.08 -16.17
C THR A 155 -24.01 1.76 -16.28
N GLY A 156 -24.50 2.41 -15.22
CA GLY A 156 -25.75 3.17 -15.24
C GLY A 156 -27.05 2.35 -15.22
N GLY A 157 -27.06 1.09 -14.73
CA GLY A 157 -28.27 0.27 -14.67
C GLY A 157 -28.03 -1.22 -14.92
N GLU A 158 -29.02 -1.93 -15.48
CA GLU A 158 -29.00 -3.35 -15.92
C GLU A 158 -27.96 -3.59 -17.02
N GLY A 159 -26.70 -3.25 -16.75
CA GLY A 159 -25.61 -3.41 -17.68
C GLY A 159 -25.49 -4.87 -18.09
N HIS A 160 -25.12 -5.09 -19.34
CA HIS A 160 -24.57 -6.35 -19.81
C HIS A 160 -23.05 -6.27 -19.71
N ILE A 161 -22.36 -7.40 -19.53
CA ILE A 161 -20.89 -7.44 -19.44
C ILE A 161 -20.22 -6.74 -20.64
N SER A 162 -20.90 -6.68 -21.79
CA SER A 162 -20.49 -5.94 -22.99
C SER A 162 -20.43 -4.42 -22.82
N ALA A 163 -21.17 -3.84 -21.86
CA ALA A 163 -21.20 -2.40 -21.58
C ALA A 163 -20.08 -1.94 -20.64
N LEU A 164 -19.30 -2.87 -20.06
CA LEU A 164 -18.19 -2.53 -19.19
C LEU A 164 -17.11 -1.77 -19.97
N ASN A 165 -16.80 -0.55 -19.54
CA ASN A 165 -15.68 0.23 -20.06
C ASN A 165 -14.77 0.74 -18.93
N PRO A 166 -13.45 0.87 -19.19
CA PRO A 166 -12.49 1.24 -18.15
C PRO A 166 -12.73 2.62 -17.55
N GLU A 167 -13.10 3.61 -18.36
CA GLU A 167 -13.25 5.00 -17.90
C GLU A 167 -14.36 5.19 -16.88
N ASP A 168 -15.49 4.51 -17.07
CA ASP A 168 -16.58 4.58 -16.12
C ASP A 168 -16.23 3.91 -14.79
N PHE A 169 -15.44 2.83 -14.82
CA PHE A 169 -14.84 2.26 -13.61
C PHE A 169 -13.93 3.27 -12.93
N ILE A 170 -13.01 3.94 -13.65
CA ILE A 170 -12.08 4.92 -13.07
C ILE A 170 -12.84 6.07 -12.40
N LYS A 171 -13.84 6.65 -13.08
CA LYS A 171 -14.67 7.73 -12.53
C LYS A 171 -15.36 7.31 -11.24
N MET A 172 -15.99 6.12 -11.25
CA MET A 172 -16.64 5.58 -10.06
C MET A 172 -15.63 5.30 -8.95
N PHE A 173 -14.48 4.69 -9.27
CA PHE A 173 -13.47 4.32 -8.30
C PHE A 173 -12.88 5.56 -7.62
N ARG A 174 -12.50 6.58 -8.39
CA ARG A 174 -11.99 7.85 -7.86
C ARG A 174 -12.98 8.56 -6.95
N LYS A 175 -14.28 8.52 -7.28
CA LYS A 175 -15.34 9.13 -6.47
C LYS A 175 -15.51 8.46 -5.09
N ASN A 176 -15.16 7.19 -4.98
CA ASN A 176 -15.48 6.39 -3.78
C ASN A 176 -14.25 6.01 -2.94
N VAL A 177 -13.04 6.24 -3.44
CA VAL A 177 -11.80 5.91 -2.73
C VAL A 177 -11.17 7.18 -2.16
N LYS A 178 -11.08 7.23 -0.82
CA LYS A 178 -10.68 8.42 -0.06
C LYS A 178 -9.34 9.04 -0.46
N MET A 179 -8.36 8.23 -0.89
CA MET A 179 -7.07 8.77 -1.33
C MET A 179 -7.17 9.72 -2.54
N PHE A 180 -8.31 9.72 -3.25
CA PHE A 180 -8.60 10.61 -4.38
C PHE A 180 -9.59 11.74 -4.03
N ASP A 181 -10.04 11.85 -2.77
CA ASP A 181 -10.98 12.89 -2.36
C ASP A 181 -10.40 14.28 -2.65
N GLY A 182 -11.10 15.05 -3.47
CA GLY A 182 -10.66 16.40 -3.88
C GLY A 182 -9.55 16.43 -4.93
N VAL A 183 -9.07 15.29 -5.44
CA VAL A 183 -8.05 15.20 -6.50
C VAL A 183 -8.73 15.12 -7.86
N LYS A 184 -8.59 16.17 -8.69
CA LYS A 184 -9.15 16.18 -10.05
C LYS A 184 -8.35 15.26 -10.99
N GLU A 185 -8.92 14.93 -12.14
CA GLU A 185 -8.26 14.08 -13.15
C GLU A 185 -6.95 14.68 -13.67
N SER A 186 -6.89 16.01 -13.81
CA SER A 186 -5.69 16.74 -14.23
C SER A 186 -4.64 16.90 -13.12
N ASP A 187 -4.96 16.52 -11.89
CA ASP A 187 -4.10 16.79 -10.74
C ASP A 187 -3.17 15.61 -10.46
N ASN A 188 -1.94 15.92 -10.07
CA ASN A 188 -1.03 14.93 -9.50
C ASN A 188 -1.60 14.39 -8.19
N LEU A 189 -1.40 13.10 -7.94
CA LEU A 189 -1.69 12.52 -6.63
C LEU A 189 -0.47 12.68 -5.73
N TYR A 190 -0.59 13.53 -4.71
CA TYR A 190 0.41 13.64 -3.66
C TYR A 190 0.33 12.42 -2.73
N LEU A 191 1.40 11.63 -2.67
CA LEU A 191 1.46 10.41 -1.86
C LEU A 191 1.77 10.74 -0.39
N GLY A 192 2.66 11.70 -0.17
CA GLY A 192 2.95 12.21 1.16
C GLY A 192 4.07 13.23 1.22
N ASN A 193 4.14 13.90 2.36
CA ASN A 193 5.22 14.80 2.76
C ASN A 193 6.06 14.13 3.84
N PHE A 194 7.37 14.19 3.67
CA PHE A 194 8.32 13.50 4.52
C PHE A 194 9.35 14.47 5.08
N ASN A 195 9.74 14.27 6.33
CA ASN A 195 10.99 14.82 6.85
C ASN A 195 12.07 13.74 6.86
N PHE A 196 13.33 14.18 6.93
CA PHE A 196 14.46 13.28 7.03
C PHE A 196 14.82 13.02 8.50
N ASN A 197 14.99 11.76 8.87
CA ASN A 197 15.38 11.33 10.20
C ASN A 197 16.91 11.20 10.29
N LEU A 198 17.58 12.26 10.73
CA LEU A 198 19.03 12.21 10.94
C LEU A 198 19.46 11.15 11.96
N SER A 199 18.61 10.82 12.94
CA SER A 199 18.95 9.82 13.97
C SER A 199 19.03 8.39 13.46
N ALA A 200 18.54 8.14 12.24
CA ALA A 200 18.70 6.88 11.54
C ALA A 200 20.10 6.71 10.92
N ILE A 201 20.90 7.78 10.84
CA ILE A 201 22.26 7.76 10.30
C ILE A 201 23.26 7.69 11.46
N LEU A 202 24.20 6.74 11.37
CA LEU A 202 25.29 6.57 12.32
C LEU A 202 26.62 6.82 11.64
N ILE A 203 27.51 7.56 12.30
CA ILE A 203 28.90 7.73 11.90
C ILE A 203 29.79 7.23 13.02
N ALA A 204 30.61 6.21 12.74
CA ALA A 204 31.44 5.52 13.73
C ALA A 204 30.62 5.08 14.96
N GLY A 205 29.39 4.63 14.70
CA GLY A 205 28.44 4.21 15.73
C GLY A 205 27.77 5.35 16.50
N VAL A 206 27.94 6.62 16.10
CA VAL A 206 27.29 7.79 16.72
C VAL A 206 26.12 8.29 15.87
N PRO A 207 24.90 8.46 16.43
CA PRO A 207 23.77 9.01 15.70
C PRO A 207 23.98 10.49 15.37
N LEU A 208 23.48 10.90 14.21
CA LEU A 208 23.27 12.32 13.95
C LEU A 208 22.01 12.79 14.68
N SER A 209 22.01 14.04 15.13
CA SER A 209 20.88 14.64 15.84
C SER A 209 20.61 16.03 15.31
N GLY A 210 19.33 16.40 15.21
CA GLY A 210 18.91 17.72 14.76
C GLY A 210 17.76 17.63 13.77
N LEU A 211 17.34 18.81 13.30
CA LEU A 211 16.35 18.97 12.25
C LEU A 211 17.07 19.42 10.97
N VAL A 212 16.74 18.80 9.84
CA VAL A 212 17.16 19.33 8.55
C VAL A 212 16.27 20.52 8.22
N ALA A 213 16.84 21.72 8.30
CA ALA A 213 16.12 22.97 8.08
C ALA A 213 16.78 23.80 6.96
N SER A 214 15.97 24.62 6.30
CA SER A 214 16.46 25.65 5.38
C SER A 214 17.15 26.78 6.13
N SER A 215 17.75 27.74 5.41
CA SER A 215 18.41 28.92 6.00
C SER A 215 17.53 29.76 6.93
N ASN A 216 16.21 29.57 6.88
CA ASN A 216 15.22 30.29 7.69
C ASN A 216 14.64 29.41 8.81
N ASP A 217 15.33 28.34 9.22
CA ASP A 217 14.92 27.38 10.27
C ASP A 217 13.61 26.63 9.98
N ILE A 218 13.16 26.62 8.72
CA ILE A 218 11.98 25.85 8.30
C ILE A 218 12.39 24.41 8.00
N PRO A 219 11.77 23.39 8.62
CA PRO A 219 12.01 21.98 8.28
C PRO A 219 11.93 21.75 6.77
N VAL A 220 12.97 21.18 6.18
CA VAL A 220 12.93 20.80 4.76
C VAL A 220 12.12 19.51 4.63
N GLN A 221 11.14 19.53 3.75
CA GLN A 221 10.27 18.39 3.46
C GLN A 221 10.45 17.96 2.02
N VAL A 222 10.29 16.65 1.79
CA VAL A 222 10.19 16.06 0.47
C VAL A 222 8.76 15.59 0.26
N THR A 223 8.17 16.03 -0.84
CA THR A 223 6.84 15.63 -1.28
C THR A 223 6.98 14.59 -2.39
N LEU A 224 6.37 13.42 -2.19
CA LEU A 224 6.24 12.41 -3.24
C LEU A 224 4.90 12.54 -3.95
N TYR A 225 4.89 12.37 -5.27
CA TYR A 225 3.68 12.35 -6.07
C TYR A 225 3.73 11.33 -7.20
N VAL A 226 2.56 10.96 -7.72
CA VAL A 226 2.39 10.31 -9.04
C VAL A 226 1.78 11.35 -9.96
N SER A 227 2.32 11.49 -11.18
CA SER A 227 1.74 12.41 -12.16
C SER A 227 0.31 12.03 -12.53
N ALA A 228 -0.50 12.99 -12.98
CA ALA A 228 -1.85 12.74 -13.45
C ALA A 228 -1.91 11.61 -14.50
N ASP A 229 -1.04 11.67 -15.52
CA ASP A 229 -0.94 10.66 -16.58
C ASP A 229 -0.53 9.28 -16.03
N GLY A 230 0.48 9.25 -15.16
CA GLY A 230 0.97 8.00 -14.56
C GLY A 230 -0.10 7.33 -13.70
N LEU A 231 -0.86 8.11 -12.94
CA LEU A 231 -1.97 7.62 -12.14
C LEU A 231 -3.11 7.11 -13.05
N HIS A 232 -3.49 7.88 -14.06
CA HIS A 232 -4.55 7.49 -14.99
C HIS A 232 -4.19 6.16 -15.67
N GLN A 233 -2.96 5.99 -16.16
CA GLN A 233 -2.50 4.74 -16.76
C GLN A 233 -2.59 3.55 -15.78
N LYS A 234 -2.18 3.71 -14.51
CA LYS A 234 -2.29 2.65 -13.50
C LYS A 234 -3.73 2.26 -13.22
N LEU A 235 -4.63 3.24 -13.11
CA LEU A 235 -6.06 3.00 -12.90
C LEU A 235 -6.71 2.36 -14.15
N LEU A 236 -6.27 2.73 -15.35
CA LEU A 236 -6.70 2.12 -16.61
C LEU A 236 -6.31 0.65 -16.69
N ASN A 237 -5.06 0.32 -16.36
CA ASN A 237 -4.59 -1.08 -16.30
C ASN A 237 -5.42 -1.89 -15.30
N TYR A 238 -5.64 -1.33 -14.10
CA TYR A 238 -6.45 -1.98 -13.08
C TYR A 238 -7.91 -2.21 -13.53
N ALA A 239 -8.52 -1.20 -14.16
CA ALA A 239 -9.88 -1.30 -14.71
C ALA A 239 -9.97 -2.38 -15.81
N ASN A 240 -9.00 -2.43 -16.72
CA ASN A 240 -8.91 -3.45 -17.76
C ASN A 240 -8.83 -4.86 -17.18
N ILE A 241 -8.02 -5.07 -16.13
CA ILE A 241 -7.92 -6.35 -15.43
C ILE A 241 -9.28 -6.77 -14.83
N ILE A 242 -9.98 -5.84 -14.15
CA ILE A 242 -11.31 -6.12 -13.59
C ILE A 242 -12.29 -6.50 -14.70
N ILE A 243 -12.34 -5.73 -15.79
CA ILE A 243 -13.26 -5.99 -16.89
C ILE A 243 -12.96 -7.33 -17.56
N ALA A 244 -11.69 -7.65 -17.77
CA ALA A 244 -11.27 -8.95 -18.28
C ALA A 244 -11.68 -10.09 -17.35
N PHE A 245 -11.58 -9.91 -16.04
CA PHE A 245 -12.05 -10.89 -15.05
C PHE A 245 -13.55 -11.14 -15.18
N TYR A 246 -14.36 -10.06 -15.28
CA TYR A 246 -15.80 -10.17 -15.46
C TYR A 246 -16.19 -10.89 -16.76
N LYS A 247 -15.49 -10.59 -17.86
CA LYS A 247 -15.68 -11.25 -19.16
C LYS A 247 -15.27 -12.72 -19.11
N TYR A 248 -14.10 -13.01 -18.54
CA TYR A 248 -13.57 -14.36 -18.46
C TYR A 248 -14.48 -15.29 -17.66
N PHE A 249 -15.03 -14.83 -16.53
CA PHE A 249 -15.93 -15.65 -15.71
C PHE A 249 -17.42 -15.45 -16.03
N GLU A 250 -17.77 -14.74 -17.11
CA GLU A 250 -19.15 -14.52 -17.56
C GLU A 250 -20.10 -14.17 -16.40
N ILE A 251 -19.70 -13.17 -15.61
CA ILE A 251 -20.33 -12.92 -14.32
C ILE A 251 -21.76 -12.39 -14.49
N GLU A 252 -22.73 -13.18 -14.04
CA GLU A 252 -24.14 -12.82 -14.01
C GLU A 252 -24.45 -12.15 -12.67
N SER A 253 -24.88 -10.88 -12.71
CA SER A 253 -25.30 -10.15 -11.52
C SER A 253 -26.79 -9.88 -11.59
N ALA A 254 -27.53 -10.37 -10.59
CA ALA A 254 -28.93 -10.02 -10.44
C ALA A 254 -29.14 -8.72 -9.63
N GLY A 255 -28.05 -8.04 -9.23
CA GLY A 255 -28.07 -6.79 -8.48
C GLY A 255 -27.96 -6.98 -6.95
N TYR A 256 -28.19 -5.89 -6.23
CA TYR A 256 -28.07 -5.80 -4.76
C TYR A 256 -29.03 -6.75 -4.04
N TYR A 257 -28.55 -7.43 -2.98
CA TYR A 257 -29.25 -8.51 -2.26
C TYR A 257 -29.68 -9.74 -3.08
N LYS A 258 -29.27 -9.83 -4.35
CA LYS A 258 -29.59 -10.98 -5.19
C LYS A 258 -28.43 -11.95 -5.32
N PHE A 259 -28.73 -13.12 -5.89
CA PHE A 259 -27.72 -14.12 -6.24
C PHE A 259 -26.90 -13.63 -7.43
N ASN A 260 -25.59 -13.69 -7.28
CA ASN A 260 -24.62 -13.43 -8.34
C ASN A 260 -23.97 -14.78 -8.69
N THR A 261 -23.74 -15.02 -9.98
CA THR A 261 -23.13 -16.25 -10.47
C THR A 261 -21.81 -15.93 -11.16
N ILE A 262 -20.75 -16.63 -10.79
CA ILE A 262 -19.46 -16.62 -11.48
C ILE A 262 -19.34 -17.97 -12.20
N LYS A 263 -19.21 -17.93 -13.52
CA LYS A 263 -19.09 -19.14 -14.34
C LYS A 263 -17.65 -19.61 -14.38
N ILE A 264 -17.36 -20.83 -13.94
CA ILE A 264 -16.01 -21.38 -13.78
C ILE A 264 -15.80 -22.60 -14.68
N SER A 265 -14.55 -22.92 -15.00
CA SER A 265 -14.23 -24.16 -15.70
C SER A 265 -14.49 -25.38 -14.82
N GLN A 266 -14.71 -26.55 -15.45
CA GLN A 266 -14.80 -27.83 -14.75
C GLN A 266 -13.54 -28.10 -13.90
N ASP A 267 -12.37 -27.70 -14.39
CA ASP A 267 -11.10 -27.87 -13.68
C ASP A 267 -11.02 -27.05 -12.41
N VAL A 268 -11.47 -25.78 -12.44
CA VAL A 268 -11.55 -24.96 -11.23
C VAL A 268 -12.56 -25.53 -10.25
N TYR A 269 -13.73 -25.97 -10.72
CA TYR A 269 -14.74 -26.60 -9.86
C TYR A 269 -14.17 -27.83 -9.15
N ASN A 270 -13.52 -28.72 -9.90
CA ASN A 270 -12.89 -29.93 -9.38
C ASN A 270 -11.79 -29.60 -8.37
N LYS A 271 -10.96 -28.58 -8.62
CA LYS A 271 -9.95 -28.11 -7.65
C LYS A 271 -10.60 -27.66 -6.34
N ILE A 272 -11.70 -26.91 -6.39
CA ILE A 272 -12.39 -26.44 -5.20
C ILE A 272 -13.00 -27.61 -4.41
N VAL A 273 -13.67 -28.54 -5.09
CA VAL A 273 -14.32 -29.70 -4.43
C VAL A 273 -13.29 -30.66 -3.84
N ASN A 274 -12.23 -30.98 -4.60
CA ASN A 274 -11.22 -31.95 -4.19
C ASN A 274 -10.26 -31.43 -3.12
N ASP A 275 -10.23 -30.12 -2.87
CA ASP A 275 -9.51 -29.52 -1.73
C ASP A 275 -10.13 -29.92 -0.37
N GLY A 276 -11.34 -30.52 -0.37
CA GLY A 276 -11.93 -31.25 0.76
C GLY A 276 -12.49 -30.38 1.89
N LYS A 277 -12.02 -29.13 2.03
CA LYS A 277 -12.48 -28.18 3.05
C LYS A 277 -13.42 -27.11 2.51
N LEU A 278 -13.57 -26.98 1.18
CA LEU A 278 -14.42 -25.99 0.52
C LEU A 278 -14.19 -24.56 1.05
N LEU A 279 -12.93 -24.21 1.30
CA LEU A 279 -12.57 -22.92 1.88
C LEU A 279 -12.76 -21.80 0.85
N TRP A 280 -13.43 -20.72 1.26
CA TRP A 280 -13.60 -19.53 0.42
C TRP A 280 -12.27 -18.99 -0.11
N ASP A 281 -11.27 -18.88 0.78
CA ASP A 281 -9.93 -18.40 0.44
C ASP A 281 -9.23 -19.26 -0.63
N ASN A 282 -9.45 -20.59 -0.60
CA ASN A 282 -8.88 -21.48 -1.60
C ASN A 282 -9.61 -21.34 -2.93
N ALA A 283 -10.93 -21.16 -2.91
CA ALA A 283 -11.69 -20.94 -4.13
C ALA A 283 -11.31 -19.63 -4.85
N ILE A 284 -11.19 -18.51 -4.14
CA ILE A 284 -10.72 -17.26 -4.76
C ILE A 284 -9.28 -17.36 -5.25
N LYS A 285 -8.42 -18.16 -4.59
CA LYS A 285 -7.08 -18.47 -5.08
C LYS A 285 -7.15 -19.22 -6.42
N TYR A 286 -7.96 -20.27 -6.51
CA TYR A 286 -8.10 -21.03 -7.75
C TYR A 286 -8.68 -20.18 -8.90
N LEU A 287 -9.67 -19.32 -8.61
CA LEU A 287 -10.19 -18.35 -9.59
C LEU A 287 -9.09 -17.40 -10.08
N ARG A 288 -8.32 -16.81 -9.17
CA ARG A 288 -7.21 -15.92 -9.53
C ARG A 288 -6.19 -16.64 -10.40
N ASP A 289 -5.76 -17.82 -9.98
CA ASP A 289 -4.71 -18.56 -10.68
C ASP A 289 -5.17 -18.98 -12.09
N ASP A 290 -6.42 -19.41 -12.24
CA ASP A 290 -7.05 -19.74 -13.53
C ASP A 290 -7.16 -18.50 -14.45
N PHE A 291 -7.62 -17.37 -13.90
CA PHE A 291 -7.72 -16.12 -14.64
C PHE A 291 -6.36 -15.63 -15.14
N LYS A 292 -5.33 -15.59 -14.27
CA LYS A 292 -4.01 -15.03 -14.61
C LYS A 292 -3.29 -15.79 -15.72
N VAL A 293 -3.60 -17.07 -15.92
CA VAL A 293 -3.03 -17.88 -17.03
C VAL A 293 -3.90 -17.89 -18.29
N SER A 294 -5.11 -17.33 -18.21
CA SER A 294 -6.02 -17.28 -19.35
C SER A 294 -5.55 -16.30 -20.44
N ASN A 295 -6.00 -16.53 -21.67
CA ASN A 295 -5.78 -15.58 -22.78
C ASN A 295 -6.47 -14.23 -22.56
N PHE A 296 -7.37 -14.10 -21.58
CA PHE A 296 -7.99 -12.82 -21.20
C PHE A 296 -7.07 -11.95 -20.34
N ALA A 297 -6.08 -12.53 -19.65
CA ALA A 297 -5.32 -11.82 -18.62
C ALA A 297 -3.81 -11.84 -18.80
N LYS A 298 -3.25 -12.91 -19.36
CA LYS A 298 -1.80 -13.19 -19.33
C LYS A 298 -0.93 -12.08 -19.94
N ASP A 299 -1.49 -11.33 -20.88
CA ASP A 299 -0.82 -10.25 -21.62
C ASP A 299 -1.33 -8.84 -21.20
N LEU A 300 -2.14 -8.73 -20.14
CA LEU A 300 -2.60 -7.44 -19.64
C LEU A 300 -1.47 -6.73 -18.87
N ASP A 301 -1.33 -5.43 -19.12
CA ASP A 301 -0.42 -4.58 -18.36
C ASP A 301 -0.74 -4.63 -16.87
N ASP A 302 0.32 -4.68 -16.05
CA ASP A 302 0.26 -4.74 -14.58
C ASP A 302 -0.52 -5.93 -14.00
N ILE A 303 -0.77 -7.01 -14.76
CA ILE A 303 -1.44 -8.21 -14.23
C ILE A 303 -0.68 -8.84 -13.04
N ASN A 304 0.62 -8.62 -12.94
CA ASN A 304 1.44 -9.01 -11.79
C ASN A 304 1.05 -8.26 -10.51
N LEU A 305 0.52 -7.04 -10.60
CA LEU A 305 0.04 -6.23 -9.47
C LEU A 305 -1.36 -6.63 -8.99
N PHE A 306 -2.04 -7.55 -9.69
CA PHE A 306 -3.39 -7.98 -9.35
C PHE A 306 -3.44 -9.28 -8.53
N THR A 307 -4.27 -9.29 -7.49
CA THR A 307 -4.70 -10.50 -6.78
C THR A 307 -6.15 -10.38 -6.30
N LEU A 308 -6.75 -11.53 -6.01
CA LEU A 308 -7.98 -11.59 -5.20
C LEU A 308 -7.63 -11.75 -3.72
N GLY A 309 -8.45 -11.16 -2.85
CA GLY A 309 -8.31 -11.25 -1.40
C GLY A 309 -9.66 -11.38 -0.67
N ASN A 310 -9.56 -11.65 0.62
CA ASN A 310 -10.67 -11.68 1.56
C ASN A 310 -10.31 -10.91 2.85
N ARG A 311 -10.66 -9.62 2.93
CA ARG A 311 -10.34 -8.76 4.08
C ARG A 311 -10.97 -9.25 5.37
N ASP A 312 -12.16 -9.83 5.27
CA ASP A 312 -12.94 -10.29 6.42
C ASP A 312 -12.46 -11.62 6.99
N LYS A 313 -11.38 -12.23 6.46
CA LYS A 313 -10.75 -13.42 7.03
C LYS A 313 -10.42 -13.29 8.52
N VAL A 314 -10.11 -12.07 8.97
CA VAL A 314 -9.85 -11.76 10.39
C VAL A 314 -11.07 -12.01 11.29
N LEU A 315 -12.28 -12.04 10.72
CA LEU A 315 -13.55 -12.29 11.41
C LEU A 315 -13.94 -13.78 11.41
N GLY A 316 -13.12 -14.64 10.80
CA GLY A 316 -13.31 -16.09 10.78
C GLY A 316 -13.18 -16.70 9.38
N THR A 317 -13.28 -18.03 9.33
CA THR A 317 -13.16 -18.82 8.09
C THR A 317 -14.52 -19.02 7.41
N ALA A 318 -14.65 -18.56 6.16
CA ALA A 318 -15.84 -18.76 5.35
C ALA A 318 -15.73 -20.02 4.47
N TYR A 319 -16.87 -20.67 4.23
CA TYR A 319 -16.99 -21.95 3.53
C TYR A 319 -17.99 -21.89 2.39
N LEU A 320 -17.73 -22.69 1.36
CA LEU A 320 -18.66 -23.03 0.29
C LEU A 320 -19.40 -24.32 0.62
N THR A 321 -20.52 -24.54 -0.06
CA THR A 321 -21.30 -25.78 -0.05
C THR A 321 -21.57 -26.21 -1.48
N VAL A 322 -21.54 -27.52 -1.72
CA VAL A 322 -22.00 -28.11 -2.99
C VAL A 322 -23.52 -28.03 -3.01
N ALA A 323 -24.06 -27.16 -3.88
CA ALA A 323 -25.51 -27.03 -4.05
C ALA A 323 -26.05 -28.13 -4.97
N ASN A 324 -25.28 -28.47 -6.01
CA ASN A 324 -25.52 -29.61 -6.89
C ASN A 324 -24.21 -29.96 -7.64
N SER A 325 -24.26 -30.92 -8.56
CA SER A 325 -23.11 -31.41 -9.32
C SER A 325 -22.41 -30.37 -10.20
N THR A 326 -23.02 -29.20 -10.44
CA THR A 326 -22.46 -28.13 -11.27
C THR A 326 -22.37 -26.78 -10.55
N THR A 327 -22.82 -26.69 -9.30
CA THR A 327 -22.91 -25.41 -8.58
C THR A 327 -22.39 -25.53 -7.16
N LEU A 328 -21.47 -24.62 -6.82
CA LEU A 328 -21.06 -24.30 -5.45
C LEU A 328 -21.77 -23.01 -5.03
N GLN A 329 -22.12 -22.91 -3.75
CA GLN A 329 -22.71 -21.70 -3.17
C GLN A 329 -22.00 -21.32 -1.89
N ASN A 330 -21.91 -20.02 -1.62
CA ASN A 330 -21.52 -19.55 -0.31
C ASN A 330 -22.53 -20.01 0.75
N LYS A 331 -22.04 -20.54 1.88
CA LYS A 331 -22.93 -20.85 3.00
C LYS A 331 -23.52 -19.52 3.51
N THR A 332 -24.84 -19.36 3.47
CA THR A 332 -25.49 -18.17 4.07
C THR A 332 -25.26 -18.21 5.57
N LEU A 333 -24.77 -17.11 6.15
CA LEU A 333 -24.44 -17.07 7.58
C LEU A 333 -25.48 -16.28 8.35
N LYS A 334 -25.80 -16.80 9.54
CA LYS A 334 -26.54 -16.05 10.56
C LYS A 334 -25.71 -14.84 11.00
N GLU A 335 -26.38 -13.78 11.46
CA GLU A 335 -25.73 -12.59 11.99
C GLU A 335 -24.61 -12.96 12.97
N GLY A 336 -23.41 -12.40 12.77
CA GLY A 336 -22.22 -12.68 13.60
C GLY A 336 -21.29 -13.81 13.10
N GLY A 337 -21.60 -14.47 11.98
CA GLY A 337 -20.76 -15.53 11.41
C GLY A 337 -19.56 -15.07 10.54
N PRO A 338 -18.66 -16.00 10.14
CA PRO A 338 -17.46 -15.73 9.34
C PRO A 338 -17.72 -15.07 7.98
N ARG A 339 -17.37 -13.79 7.79
CA ARG A 339 -17.71 -13.09 6.55
C ARG A 339 -16.73 -13.44 5.41
N TRP A 340 -17.26 -13.57 4.20
CA TRP A 340 -16.48 -13.66 2.96
C TRP A 340 -16.57 -12.35 2.18
N ARG A 341 -15.48 -12.03 1.48
CA ARG A 341 -15.41 -10.98 0.47
C ARG A 341 -14.60 -11.46 -0.72
N MET A 342 -14.89 -10.90 -1.88
CA MET A 342 -13.99 -10.97 -3.02
C MET A 342 -13.46 -9.57 -3.29
N ASP A 343 -12.29 -9.28 -2.75
CA ASP A 343 -11.59 -8.02 -2.94
C ASP A 343 -10.65 -8.17 -4.14
N PHE A 344 -10.72 -7.23 -5.08
CA PHE A 344 -9.78 -7.09 -6.18
C PHE A 344 -8.70 -6.14 -5.67
N LEU A 345 -7.48 -6.62 -5.47
CA LEU A 345 -6.37 -5.81 -4.98
C LEU A 345 -5.43 -5.46 -6.13
N PHE A 346 -4.88 -4.24 -6.08
CA PHE A 346 -3.90 -3.75 -7.04
C PHE A 346 -2.73 -3.01 -6.36
N GLY A 347 -1.50 -3.43 -6.65
CA GLY A 347 -0.25 -2.88 -6.09
C GLY A 347 0.56 -3.95 -5.36
N ASP A 348 0.92 -3.69 -4.10
CA ASP A 348 1.77 -4.57 -3.26
C ASP A 348 1.09 -5.89 -2.79
N LEU A 349 -0.09 -6.21 -3.33
CA LEU A 349 -0.86 -7.44 -3.06
C LEU A 349 -1.27 -7.65 -1.59
N THR A 350 -1.27 -6.59 -0.77
CA THR A 350 -1.70 -6.63 0.64
C THR A 350 -2.77 -5.58 0.92
N PHE A 351 -3.70 -5.86 1.84
CA PHE A 351 -4.80 -4.94 2.15
C PHE A 351 -4.37 -3.57 2.69
N ASN A 352 -3.17 -3.51 3.27
CA ASN A 352 -2.65 -2.28 3.84
C ASN A 352 -1.96 -1.42 2.79
N ASN A 353 -1.39 -2.02 1.73
CA ASN A 353 -0.55 -1.29 0.77
C ASN A 353 -1.12 -1.28 -0.66
N SER A 354 -2.23 -1.99 -0.91
CA SER A 354 -2.92 -1.99 -2.20
C SER A 354 -4.17 -1.13 -2.16
N ILE A 355 -4.52 -0.56 -3.31
CA ILE A 355 -5.89 -0.11 -3.56
C ILE A 355 -6.77 -1.34 -3.81
N PHE A 356 -8.05 -1.25 -3.50
CA PHE A 356 -8.94 -2.37 -3.80
C PHE A 356 -10.39 -1.99 -4.11
N TYR A 357 -10.97 -2.84 -4.95
CA TYR A 357 -12.38 -2.82 -5.36
C TYR A 357 -13.08 -4.07 -4.81
N THR A 358 -14.16 -3.89 -4.05
CA THR A 358 -14.95 -5.02 -3.53
C THR A 358 -16.34 -5.06 -4.16
N PRO A 359 -16.53 -5.82 -5.24
CA PRO A 359 -17.85 -5.98 -5.85
C PRO A 359 -18.81 -6.85 -5.02
N TRP A 360 -18.31 -7.84 -4.28
CA TRP A 360 -19.16 -8.78 -3.54
C TRP A 360 -18.68 -9.05 -2.11
N THR A 361 -19.64 -9.10 -1.18
CA THR A 361 -19.45 -9.43 0.23
C THR A 361 -20.61 -10.21 0.81
N ALA A 362 -20.34 -10.96 1.87
CA ALA A 362 -21.32 -11.75 2.61
C ALA A 362 -22.50 -10.93 3.18
N THR A 363 -22.28 -9.64 3.44
CA THR A 363 -23.30 -8.77 4.06
C THR A 363 -24.44 -8.46 3.10
N TYR A 364 -24.14 -8.33 1.80
CA TYR A 364 -25.07 -7.73 0.83
C TYR A 364 -25.38 -8.65 -0.36
N PHE A 365 -24.67 -9.77 -0.48
CA PHE A 365 -24.75 -10.61 -1.67
C PHE A 365 -24.78 -12.09 -1.33
N LYS A 366 -25.38 -12.86 -2.24
CA LYS A 366 -25.15 -14.30 -2.34
C LYS A 366 -24.36 -14.58 -3.61
N LEU A 367 -23.43 -15.51 -3.55
CA LEU A 367 -22.53 -15.82 -4.65
C LEU A 367 -22.50 -17.32 -4.90
N SER A 368 -22.67 -17.71 -6.15
CA SER A 368 -22.50 -19.07 -6.63
C SER A 368 -21.36 -19.16 -7.62
N PHE A 369 -20.69 -20.32 -7.63
CA PHE A 369 -19.80 -20.73 -8.71
C PHE A 369 -20.50 -21.82 -9.50
N GLN A 370 -20.71 -21.60 -10.78
CA GLN A 370 -21.40 -22.54 -11.65
C GLN A 370 -20.46 -22.97 -12.78
N ILE A 371 -20.42 -24.26 -13.09
CA ILE A 371 -19.63 -24.76 -14.22
C ILE A 371 -20.20 -24.15 -15.52
N LYS A 372 -19.31 -23.68 -16.40
CA LYS A 372 -19.63 -23.19 -17.74
C LYS A 372 -20.22 -24.27 -18.63
#